data_AF-A0A967SAL7-F1
#
_entry.id   AF-A0A967SAL7-F1
#
_cell.length_a   1.000
_cell.length_b   1.000
_cell.length_c   1.000
_cell.angle_alpha   90.00
_cell.angle_beta   90.00
_cell.angle_gamma   90.00
#
_symmetry.space_group_name_H-M   'P 1'
#
loop_
_entity.id
_entity.type
_entity.pdbx_description
1 polymer ?
#
loop_
_entity_poly.entity_id
_entity_poly.type
_entity_poly.pdbx_seq_one_letter_code
_entity_poly.pdbx_strand_id
1 'polypeptide(L)'
;MRHRSVRIAALAALFLPACAPAAPGPSTPTPERGSPQQAAYAPDALTARDYARAERFLSGGVRDLVRGEVERVHWLGDGRFWYRTLTPEGPVLVVVDPESRQRERLDPASERARSLIGMDEERPGADVVVSPDGRLGAFIREHDLWVRDLESGEEHRLTKDGRE
;
A
#
# COMPACT_ATOMS: atom_id res chain seq x y z
N MET A 1 -4.49 -28.96 1.36
CA MET A 1 -4.59 -29.09 -0.12
C MET A 1 -6.04 -29.37 -0.54
N ARG A 2 -6.79 -28.35 -0.98
CA ARG A 2 -7.94 -28.50 -1.90
C ARG A 2 -8.09 -27.18 -2.68
N HIS A 3 -7.54 -27.13 -3.88
CA HIS A 3 -7.81 -26.05 -4.84
C HIS A 3 -9.25 -26.18 -5.33
N ARG A 4 -10.02 -25.09 -5.28
CA ARG A 4 -11.28 -24.97 -6.02
C ARG A 4 -11.16 -23.85 -7.04
N SER A 5 -11.01 -24.28 -8.29
CA SER A 5 -11.00 -23.45 -9.50
C SER A 5 -12.37 -22.82 -9.74
N VAL A 6 -12.39 -21.52 -10.03
CA VAL A 6 -13.59 -20.82 -10.52
C VAL A 6 -13.57 -20.87 -12.04
N ARG A 7 -14.61 -21.46 -12.66
CA ARG A 7 -14.86 -21.44 -14.10
C ARG A 7 -15.80 -20.27 -14.41
N ILE A 8 -15.35 -19.32 -15.22
CA ILE A 8 -16.19 -18.25 -15.76
C ILE A 8 -16.79 -18.78 -17.07
N ALA A 9 -18.12 -18.89 -17.12
CA ALA A 9 -18.87 -19.20 -18.33
C ALA A 9 -19.02 -17.92 -19.17
N ALA A 10 -18.50 -17.94 -20.39
CA ALA A 10 -18.79 -16.94 -21.42
C ALA A 10 -20.17 -17.24 -22.03
N LEU A 11 -21.02 -16.22 -22.13
CA LEU A 11 -22.23 -16.26 -22.94
C LEU A 11 -22.09 -15.22 -24.05
N ALA A 12 -22.00 -15.70 -25.29
CA ALA A 12 -22.09 -14.90 -26.50
C ALA A 12 -23.43 -15.21 -27.19
N ALA A 13 -24.17 -14.18 -27.60
CA ALA A 13 -25.14 -14.28 -28.68
C ALA A 13 -25.35 -12.90 -29.32
N LEU A 14 -25.12 -12.88 -30.63
CA LEU A 14 -25.17 -11.79 -31.61
C LEU A 14 -26.60 -11.25 -31.85
N PHE A 15 -26.70 -10.00 -32.31
CA PHE A 15 -27.54 -9.65 -33.47
C PHE A 15 -27.14 -8.29 -34.08
N LEU A 16 -26.82 -8.28 -35.38
CA LEU A 16 -26.72 -7.11 -36.25
C LEU A 16 -28.05 -6.91 -36.99
N PRO A 17 -28.39 -5.66 -37.38
CA PRO A 17 -28.55 -5.42 -38.82
C PRO A 17 -27.92 -4.11 -39.31
N ALA A 18 -27.80 -4.04 -40.64
CA ALA A 18 -27.03 -3.09 -41.44
C ALA A 18 -27.82 -1.84 -41.93
N CYS A 19 -27.10 -0.97 -42.66
CA CYS A 19 -27.48 0.21 -43.49
C CYS A 19 -27.30 1.56 -42.76
N ALA A 20 -26.56 2.60 -43.21
CA ALA A 20 -25.93 3.00 -44.48
C ALA A 20 -24.75 3.99 -44.19
N PRO A 21 -23.83 4.32 -45.12
CA PRO A 21 -22.77 5.31 -44.87
C PRO A 21 -23.32 6.74 -44.92
N ALA A 22 -23.37 7.42 -43.78
CA ALA A 22 -23.52 8.86 -43.73
C ALA A 22 -22.19 9.52 -44.16
N ALA A 23 -22.27 10.47 -45.08
CA ALA A 23 -21.14 11.24 -45.61
C ALA A 23 -20.27 11.86 -44.50
N PRO A 24 -18.95 12.04 -44.70
CA PRO A 24 -18.13 12.78 -43.76
C PRO A 24 -18.56 14.25 -43.77
N GLY A 25 -19.26 14.69 -42.73
CA GLY A 25 -19.35 16.11 -42.40
C GLY A 25 -17.95 16.67 -42.09
N PRO A 26 -17.73 17.99 -42.22
CA PRO A 26 -16.42 18.57 -41.95
C PRO A 26 -16.02 18.21 -40.52
N SER A 27 -14.92 17.46 -40.41
CA SER A 27 -14.30 17.14 -39.13
C SER A 27 -13.89 18.46 -38.50
N THR A 28 -14.66 18.95 -37.54
CA THR A 28 -14.16 19.97 -36.62
C THR A 28 -12.96 19.35 -35.92
N PRO A 29 -11.76 19.96 -36.01
CA PRO A 29 -10.63 19.46 -35.25
C PRO A 29 -11.01 19.56 -33.78
N THR A 30 -11.11 18.40 -33.13
CA THR A 30 -11.20 18.35 -31.66
C THR A 30 -9.94 19.02 -31.14
N PRO A 31 -10.03 20.08 -30.31
CA PRO A 31 -8.85 20.62 -29.69
C PRO A 31 -8.30 19.54 -28.77
N GLU A 32 -7.17 18.95 -29.14
CA GLU A 32 -6.38 18.17 -28.21
C GLU A 32 -6.04 19.09 -27.04
N ARG A 33 -6.70 18.87 -25.90
CA ARG A 33 -6.24 19.41 -24.63
C ARG A 33 -4.94 18.69 -24.30
N GLY A 34 -3.86 19.14 -24.93
CA GLY A 34 -2.51 18.85 -24.47
C GLY A 34 -2.46 19.22 -22.99
N SER A 35 -2.08 18.26 -22.15
CA SER A 35 -1.70 18.56 -20.78
C SER A 35 -0.68 19.70 -20.84
N PRO A 36 -0.87 20.82 -20.12
CA PRO A 36 0.16 21.84 -20.09
C PRO A 36 1.41 21.16 -19.53
N GLN A 37 2.42 20.97 -20.37
CA GLN A 37 3.76 20.63 -19.91
C GLN A 37 4.18 21.78 -19.02
N GLN A 38 4.18 21.53 -17.71
CA GLN A 38 4.71 22.48 -16.75
C GLN A 38 6.14 22.78 -17.18
N ALA A 39 6.43 24.05 -17.46
CA ALA A 39 7.79 24.48 -17.74
C ALA A 39 8.67 24.05 -16.57
N ALA A 40 9.84 23.48 -16.87
CA ALA A 40 10.78 23.03 -15.86
C ALA A 40 11.11 24.21 -14.93
N TYR A 41 10.87 24.03 -13.63
CA TYR A 41 11.24 25.02 -12.63
C TYR A 41 12.78 25.09 -12.54
N ALA A 42 13.36 26.16 -13.07
CA ALA A 42 14.80 26.40 -13.07
C ALA A 42 15.08 27.85 -12.62
N PRO A 43 14.94 28.17 -11.32
CA PRO A 43 15.29 29.48 -10.80
C PRO A 43 16.81 29.70 -10.87
N ASP A 44 17.24 30.93 -11.13
CA ASP A 44 18.67 31.30 -11.16
C ASP A 44 19.37 31.10 -9.79
N ALA A 45 18.61 31.18 -8.69
CA ALA A 45 19.07 30.86 -7.34
C ALA A 45 17.90 30.42 -6.44
N LEU A 46 18.15 29.44 -5.57
CA LEU A 46 17.21 29.05 -4.51
C LEU A 46 17.40 29.95 -3.29
N THR A 47 16.30 30.49 -2.76
CA THR A 47 16.32 31.34 -1.56
C THR A 47 15.96 30.56 -0.31
N ALA A 48 16.28 31.09 0.87
CA ALA A 48 15.82 30.53 2.15
C ALA A 48 14.28 30.40 2.21
N ARG A 49 13.54 31.29 1.56
CA ARG A 49 12.07 31.23 1.47
C ARG A 49 11.59 30.06 0.62
N ASP A 50 12.34 29.67 -0.41
CA ASP A 50 12.00 28.51 -1.24
C ASP A 50 12.18 27.20 -0.45
N TYR A 51 13.26 27.09 0.32
CA TYR A 51 13.47 25.97 1.24
C TYR A 51 12.41 25.93 2.35
N ALA A 52 12.09 27.07 2.97
CA ALA A 52 11.03 27.14 3.98
C ALA A 52 9.65 26.73 3.41
N ARG A 53 9.39 26.99 2.13
CA ARG A 53 8.19 26.48 1.45
C ARG A 53 8.28 24.98 1.22
N ALA A 54 9.42 24.48 0.73
CA ALA A 54 9.63 23.06 0.46
C ALA A 54 9.56 22.21 1.75
N GLU A 55 10.07 22.73 2.87
CA GLU A 55 10.02 22.08 4.18
C GLU A 55 8.59 21.73 4.61
N ARG A 56 7.60 22.55 4.24
CA ARG A 56 6.17 22.29 4.53
C ARG A 56 5.63 21.08 3.79
N PHE A 57 6.30 20.65 2.71
CA PHE A 57 5.94 19.47 1.93
C PHE A 57 6.70 18.20 2.36
N LEU A 58 7.63 18.31 3.31
CA LEU A 58 8.23 17.13 3.93
C LEU A 58 7.16 16.34 4.68
N SER A 59 7.44 15.04 4.91
CA SER A 59 6.49 14.08 5.48
C SER A 59 5.72 14.63 6.68
N GLY A 60 6.41 15.24 7.66
CA GLY A 60 5.77 15.82 8.84
C GLY A 60 4.79 16.96 8.55
N GLY A 61 5.03 17.78 7.52
CA GLY A 61 4.17 18.91 7.16
C GLY A 61 2.91 18.52 6.39
N VAL A 62 2.93 17.36 5.73
CA VAL A 62 1.79 16.85 4.94
C VAL A 62 1.06 15.68 5.59
N ARG A 63 1.64 15.06 6.62
CA ARG A 63 1.11 13.84 7.26
C ARG A 63 -0.34 13.96 7.69
N ASP A 64 -0.75 15.13 8.18
CA ASP A 64 -2.09 15.33 8.73
C ASP A 64 -3.13 15.71 7.65
N LEU A 65 -2.69 15.90 6.40
CA LEU A 65 -3.55 16.21 5.25
C LEU A 65 -4.17 14.94 4.64
N VAL A 66 -3.53 13.79 4.81
CA VAL A 66 -4.02 12.49 4.32
C VAL A 66 -4.61 11.73 5.51
N ARG A 67 -5.89 11.35 5.40
CA ARG A 67 -6.65 10.69 6.48
C ARG A 67 -7.24 9.39 5.98
N GLY A 68 -7.46 8.46 6.90
CA GLY A 68 -8.01 7.14 6.54
C GLY A 68 -7.05 6.28 5.73
N GLU A 69 -5.76 6.65 5.65
CA GLU A 69 -4.74 5.87 4.98
C GLU A 69 -4.54 4.53 5.69
N VAL A 70 -4.17 3.54 4.88
CA VAL A 70 -3.75 2.20 5.30
C VAL A 70 -2.33 2.02 4.81
N GLU A 71 -1.35 2.44 5.60
CA GLU A 71 0.07 2.37 5.21
C GLU A 71 0.61 0.94 5.27
N ARG A 72 0.29 0.21 6.34
CA ARG A 72 0.80 -1.14 6.61
C ARG A 72 -0.29 -2.02 7.18
N VAL A 73 -0.41 -3.21 6.60
CA VAL A 73 -1.29 -4.28 7.08
C VAL A 73 -0.44 -5.35 7.75
N HIS A 74 -0.85 -5.76 8.94
CA HIS A 74 -0.22 -6.84 9.70
C HIS A 74 -1.15 -8.04 9.73
N TRP A 75 -0.72 -9.14 9.12
CA TRP A 75 -1.48 -10.40 9.08
C TRP A 75 -1.26 -11.22 10.36
N LEU A 76 -2.34 -11.79 10.87
CA LEU A 76 -2.36 -12.74 11.97
C LEU A 76 -2.38 -14.16 11.40
N GLY A 77 -1.82 -15.13 12.14
CA GLY A 77 -1.70 -16.53 11.67
C GLY A 77 -3.04 -17.23 11.43
N ASP A 78 -4.15 -16.69 11.93
CA ASP A 78 -5.50 -17.19 11.75
C ASP A 78 -6.25 -16.59 10.54
N GLY A 79 -5.56 -15.79 9.71
CA GLY A 79 -6.13 -15.19 8.50
C GLY A 79 -6.82 -13.84 8.74
N ARG A 80 -6.91 -13.37 9.97
CA ARG A 80 -7.28 -11.97 10.26
C ARG A 80 -6.10 -11.04 10.00
N PHE A 81 -6.37 -9.75 9.90
CA PHE A 81 -5.30 -8.75 9.85
C PHE A 81 -5.69 -7.51 10.63
N TRP A 82 -4.70 -6.71 11.00
CA TRP A 82 -4.95 -5.38 11.54
C TRP A 82 -4.14 -4.32 10.80
N TYR A 83 -4.63 -3.09 10.83
CA TYR A 83 -3.90 -1.92 10.37
C TYR A 83 -4.20 -0.73 11.27
N ARG A 84 -3.29 0.24 11.29
CA ARG A 84 -3.49 1.50 12.00
C ARG A 84 -3.90 2.58 11.01
N THR A 85 -4.84 3.43 11.40
CA THR A 85 -5.26 4.58 10.59
C THR A 85 -5.39 5.84 11.43
N LEU A 86 -5.14 6.99 10.83
CA LEU A 86 -5.27 8.30 11.46
C LEU A 86 -6.67 8.86 11.16
N THR A 87 -7.41 9.18 12.22
CA THR A 87 -8.69 9.89 12.15
C THR A 87 -8.58 11.27 12.80
N PRO A 88 -9.56 12.17 12.59
CA PRO A 88 -9.56 13.47 13.25
C PRO A 88 -9.47 13.40 14.79
N GLU A 89 -10.01 12.32 15.37
CA GLU A 89 -10.06 12.08 16.82
C GLU A 89 -8.78 11.41 17.35
N GLY A 90 -7.90 10.97 16.44
CA GLY A 90 -6.65 10.29 16.78
C GLY A 90 -6.43 9.00 15.99
N PRO A 91 -5.35 8.27 16.30
CA PRO A 91 -5.09 6.98 15.69
C PRO A 91 -6.09 5.93 16.18
N VAL A 92 -6.52 5.06 15.27
CA VAL A 92 -7.36 3.89 15.57
C VAL A 92 -6.72 2.65 14.99
N LEU A 93 -6.75 1.55 15.73
CA LEU A 93 -6.39 0.23 15.22
C LEU A 93 -7.65 -0.43 14.66
N VAL A 94 -7.58 -0.98 13.46
CA VAL A 94 -8.70 -1.69 12.83
C VAL A 94 -8.31 -3.13 12.60
N VAL A 95 -9.03 -4.06 13.23
CA VAL A 95 -8.90 -5.50 13.00
C VAL A 95 -9.96 -5.92 12.01
N VAL A 96 -9.57 -6.71 11.02
CA VAL A 96 -10.43 -7.16 9.94
C VAL A 96 -10.40 -8.69 9.88
N ASP A 97 -11.59 -9.27 9.86
CA ASP A 97 -11.80 -10.66 9.47
C ASP A 97 -12.33 -10.66 8.02
N PRO A 98 -11.54 -11.14 7.05
CA PRO A 98 -11.93 -11.15 5.64
C PRO A 98 -13.01 -12.19 5.33
N GLU A 99 -13.11 -13.28 6.09
CA GLU A 99 -14.09 -14.35 5.85
C GLU A 99 -15.48 -13.91 6.28
N SER A 100 -15.59 -13.37 7.50
CA SER A 100 -16.85 -12.86 8.03
C SER A 100 -17.18 -11.43 7.59
N ARG A 101 -16.22 -10.74 6.96
CA ARG A 101 -16.29 -9.31 6.57
C ARG A 101 -16.54 -8.37 7.74
N GLN A 102 -16.13 -8.78 8.94
CA GLN A 102 -16.27 -7.97 10.13
C GLN A 102 -15.03 -7.09 10.33
N ARG A 103 -15.27 -5.91 10.91
CA ARG A 103 -14.22 -4.94 11.24
C ARG A 103 -14.44 -4.45 12.66
N GLU A 104 -13.42 -4.60 13.49
CA GLU A 104 -13.40 -4.13 14.86
C GLU A 104 -12.47 -2.91 14.95
N ARG A 105 -12.92 -1.84 15.62
CA ARG A 105 -12.13 -0.64 15.87
C ARG A 105 -11.69 -0.65 17.32
N LEU A 106 -10.38 -0.55 17.54
CA LEU A 106 -9.78 -0.56 18.86
C LEU A 106 -9.03 0.75 19.11
N ASP A 107 -9.16 1.25 20.33
CA ASP A 107 -8.26 2.25 20.87
C ASP A 107 -6.84 1.65 20.95
N PRO A 108 -5.81 2.29 20.36
CA PRO A 108 -4.44 1.82 20.46
C PRO A 108 -3.92 1.64 21.90
N ALA A 109 -4.51 2.35 22.87
CA ALA A 109 -4.15 2.19 24.29
C ALA A 109 -4.91 1.04 24.99
N SER A 110 -5.82 0.33 24.31
CA SER A 110 -6.52 -0.82 24.88
C SER A 110 -5.60 -2.03 25.04
N GLU A 111 -5.85 -2.86 26.07
CA GLU A 111 -5.13 -4.13 26.27
C GLU A 111 -5.24 -5.05 25.05
N ARG A 112 -6.44 -5.10 24.43
CA ARG A 112 -6.69 -5.83 23.18
C ARG A 112 -5.74 -5.38 22.06
N ALA A 113 -5.60 -4.07 21.84
CA ALA A 113 -4.70 -3.53 20.83
C ALA A 113 -3.24 -3.80 21.18
N ARG A 114 -2.83 -3.60 22.44
CA ARG A 114 -1.47 -3.90 22.90
C ARG A 114 -1.12 -5.37 22.75
N SER A 115 -2.06 -6.27 22.98
CA SER A 115 -1.87 -7.70 22.71
C SER A 115 -1.69 -7.95 21.21
N LEU A 116 -2.47 -7.34 20.32
CA LEU A 116 -2.30 -7.53 18.87
C LEU A 116 -0.99 -6.95 18.31
N ILE A 117 -0.54 -5.82 18.86
CA ILE A 117 0.73 -5.16 18.50
C ILE A 117 1.90 -5.89 19.17
N GLY A 118 1.72 -6.38 20.39
CA GLY A 118 2.73 -7.08 21.20
C GLY A 118 2.80 -8.59 20.97
N MET A 119 1.82 -9.20 20.28
CA MET A 119 1.97 -10.54 19.68
C MET A 119 3.00 -10.56 18.55
N ASP A 120 3.51 -9.38 18.16
CA ASP A 120 4.72 -9.21 17.35
C ASP A 120 6.01 -9.34 18.19
N GLU A 121 5.97 -9.49 19.53
CA GLU A 121 7.21 -9.56 20.33
C GLU A 121 7.97 -10.91 20.25
N GLU A 122 7.47 -11.90 19.50
CA GLU A 122 8.31 -13.02 19.01
C GLU A 122 8.70 -12.90 17.53
N ARG A 123 8.25 -11.84 16.83
CA ARG A 123 8.67 -11.50 15.46
C ARG A 123 9.15 -10.05 15.40
N PRO A 124 10.47 -9.79 15.47
CA PRO A 124 11.00 -8.44 15.61
C PRO A 124 10.45 -7.50 14.54
N GLY A 125 9.83 -6.41 15.01
CA GLY A 125 9.23 -5.33 14.25
C GLY A 125 10.23 -4.46 13.48
N ALA A 126 10.92 -5.04 12.50
CA ALA A 126 11.67 -4.30 11.49
C ALA A 126 11.24 -4.77 10.11
N ASP A 127 10.32 -4.05 9.47
CA ASP A 127 10.01 -4.12 8.02
C ASP A 127 10.18 -5.51 7.37
N VAL A 128 9.58 -6.54 7.98
CA VAL A 128 9.70 -7.90 7.48
C VAL A 128 8.73 -8.09 6.31
N VAL A 129 9.25 -8.17 5.09
CA VAL A 129 8.47 -8.49 3.88
C VAL A 129 8.31 -10.01 3.80
N VAL A 130 7.07 -10.48 3.95
CA VAL A 130 6.74 -11.91 3.93
C VAL A 130 6.65 -12.42 2.49
N SER A 131 7.23 -13.59 2.23
CA SER A 131 7.12 -14.27 0.93
C SER A 131 5.65 -14.64 0.63
N PRO A 132 5.24 -14.73 -0.65
CA PRO A 132 3.85 -15.04 -1.01
C PRO A 132 3.29 -16.37 -0.46
N ASP A 133 4.16 -17.32 -0.16
CA ASP A 133 3.83 -18.62 0.45
C ASP A 133 3.81 -18.59 1.99
N GLY A 134 4.15 -17.46 2.62
CA GLY A 134 4.13 -17.25 4.06
C GLY A 134 5.29 -17.89 4.82
N ARG A 135 6.26 -18.52 4.13
CA ARG A 135 7.33 -19.29 4.78
C ARG A 135 8.54 -18.47 5.17
N LEU A 136 8.85 -17.41 4.43
CA LEU A 136 10.05 -16.60 4.62
C LEU A 136 9.67 -15.15 4.92
N GLY A 137 10.53 -14.47 5.67
CA GLY A 137 10.46 -13.03 5.91
C GLY A 137 11.80 -12.36 5.62
N ALA A 138 11.83 -11.39 4.70
CA ALA A 138 13.01 -10.59 4.39
C ALA A 138 13.02 -9.29 5.19
N PHE A 139 14.15 -8.90 5.78
CA PHE A 139 14.26 -7.70 6.62
C PHE A 139 15.67 -7.10 6.57
N ILE A 140 15.79 -5.85 7.02
CA ILE A 140 17.09 -5.17 7.16
C ILE A 140 17.56 -5.25 8.60
N ARG A 141 18.80 -5.69 8.80
CA ARG A 141 19.50 -5.67 10.09
C ARG A 141 20.96 -5.33 9.87
N GLU A 142 21.47 -4.38 10.66
CA GLU A 142 22.85 -3.90 10.56
C GLU A 142 23.22 -3.40 9.14
N HIS A 143 22.28 -2.73 8.45
CA HIS A 143 22.39 -2.28 7.05
C HIS A 143 22.49 -3.41 6.00
N ASP A 144 22.34 -4.67 6.41
CA ASP A 144 22.32 -5.79 5.50
C ASP A 144 20.93 -6.39 5.32
N LEU A 145 20.75 -7.06 4.19
CA LEU A 145 19.56 -7.83 3.88
C LEU A 145 19.66 -9.22 4.53
N TRP A 146 18.60 -9.60 5.22
CA TRP A 146 18.44 -10.90 5.85
C TRP A 146 17.13 -11.57 5.40
N VAL A 147 17.11 -12.89 5.44
CA VAL A 147 15.90 -13.71 5.27
C VAL A 147 15.78 -14.63 6.47
N ARG A 148 14.57 -14.74 7.02
CA ARG A 148 14.23 -15.65 8.11
C ARG A 148 13.19 -16.66 7.66
N ASP A 149 13.36 -17.93 8.02
CA ASP A 149 12.29 -18.92 7.96
C ASP A 149 11.31 -18.65 9.12
N LEU A 150 10.04 -18.46 8.78
CA LEU A 150 9.00 -18.05 9.71
C LEU A 150 8.40 -19.22 10.50
N GLU A 151 8.72 -20.46 10.11
CA GLU A 151 8.32 -21.69 10.81
C GLU A 151 9.39 -22.10 11.82
N SER A 152 10.66 -22.11 11.42
CA SER A 152 11.78 -22.53 12.29
C SER A 152 12.43 -21.38 13.06
N GLY A 153 12.28 -20.14 12.58
CA GLY A 153 12.98 -18.97 13.11
C GLY A 153 14.44 -18.85 12.67
N GLU A 154 14.92 -19.74 11.80
CA GLU A 154 16.29 -19.71 11.27
C GLU A 154 16.53 -18.48 10.40
N GLU A 155 17.69 -17.83 10.53
CA GLU A 155 18.02 -16.61 9.81
C GLU A 155 19.25 -16.78 8.92
N HIS A 156 19.18 -16.22 7.71
CA HIS A 156 20.25 -16.21 6.73
C HIS A 156 20.54 -14.79 6.27
N ARG A 157 21.80 -14.37 6.40
CA ARG A 157 22.29 -13.09 5.90
C ARG A 157 22.56 -13.17 4.41
N LEU A 158 22.01 -12.25 3.61
CA LEU A 158 22.19 -12.21 2.16
C LEU A 158 23.29 -11.24 1.69
N THR A 159 23.45 -10.11 2.37
CA THR A 159 24.51 -9.12 2.05
C THR A 159 25.47 -8.93 3.21
N LYS A 160 26.69 -8.43 2.95
CA LYS A 160 27.69 -8.20 4.02
C LYS A 160 28.39 -6.85 3.95
N ASP A 161 28.01 -6.03 2.99
CA ASP A 161 28.64 -4.79 2.60
C ASP A 161 27.76 -3.56 2.87
N GLY A 162 26.63 -3.76 3.56
CA GLY A 162 25.73 -2.69 3.99
C GLY A 162 26.42 -1.58 4.77
N ARG A 163 26.06 -0.32 4.46
CA ARG A 163 26.54 0.90 5.14
C ARG A 163 25.41 1.93 5.23
N GLU A 164 25.53 2.86 6.16
CA GLU A 164 24.61 4.00 6.38
C GLU A 164 24.72 5.08 5.29
#